data_AF-A0A370DCQ8-F1
#
_entry.id   AF-A0A370DCQ8-F1
#
_cell.length_a   1.000
_cell.length_b   1.000
_cell.length_c   1.000
_cell.angle_alpha   90.00
_cell.angle_beta   90.00
_cell.angle_gamma   90.00
#
_symmetry.space_group_name_H-M   'P 1'
#
loop_
_entity.id
_entity.type
_entity.pdbx_description
1 polymer ?
#
loop_
_entity_poly.entity_id
_entity_poly.type
_entity_poly.pdbx_seq_one_letter_code
_entity_poly.pdbx_strand_id
1 'polypeptide(L)'
;MKIIFLTIFVLFTQPTTADEKLTLNKLVENKYHLMTSNEISEILIDKTVILKDLLSEAVYEISINKEGKIDKKIIKEKTPKMLTNIEYHSRADMLSGSIKFSIGGNKIISTDGVRTYMSSLYKKGNKIFGVRDIDHDIVNFEIISKKE
;
A
#
# COMPACT_ATOMS: atom_id res chain seq x y z
N MET A 1 -39.40 -17.39 48.33
CA MET A 1 -37.94 -17.59 48.20
C MET A 1 -37.64 -17.73 46.70
N LYS A 2 -37.10 -16.69 46.03
CA LYS A 2 -36.85 -16.68 44.59
C LYS A 2 -35.36 -16.93 44.35
N ILE A 3 -35.04 -18.02 43.66
CA ILE A 3 -33.68 -18.40 43.27
C ILE A 3 -33.29 -17.51 42.07
N ILE A 4 -32.23 -16.71 42.23
CA ILE A 4 -31.67 -15.88 41.16
C ILE A 4 -30.70 -16.77 40.37
N PHE A 5 -30.99 -16.96 39.09
CA PHE A 5 -30.12 -17.64 38.13
C PHE A 5 -28.91 -16.74 37.81
N LEU A 6 -27.72 -17.19 38.19
CA LEU A 6 -26.46 -16.59 37.80
C LEU A 6 -26.14 -16.99 36.36
N THR A 7 -26.25 -16.05 35.42
CA THR A 7 -25.88 -16.29 34.01
C THR A 7 -24.39 -16.04 33.86
N ILE A 8 -23.61 -17.10 33.67
CA ILE A 8 -22.17 -17.01 33.38
C ILE A 8 -22.01 -16.62 31.91
N PHE A 9 -21.54 -15.39 31.68
CA PHE A 9 -21.20 -14.90 30.34
C PHE A 9 -19.78 -15.39 30.01
N VAL A 10 -19.68 -16.47 29.22
CA VAL A 10 -18.39 -16.95 28.71
C VAL A 10 -17.98 -16.05 27.54
N LEU A 11 -17.05 -15.14 27.78
CA LEU A 11 -16.37 -14.39 26.72
C LEU A 11 -15.44 -15.35 25.97
N PHE A 12 -15.89 -15.81 24.81
CA PHE A 12 -15.02 -16.42 23.81
C PHE A 12 -14.09 -15.35 23.25
N THR A 13 -12.87 -15.27 23.76
CA THR A 13 -11.77 -14.60 23.03
C THR A 13 -11.43 -15.48 21.84
N GLN A 14 -11.87 -15.12 20.64
CA GLN A 14 -11.40 -15.77 19.43
C GLN A 14 -9.88 -15.53 19.30
N PRO A 15 -9.08 -16.56 18.97
CA PRO A 15 -7.68 -16.35 18.64
C PRO A 15 -7.59 -15.48 17.39
N THR A 16 -6.79 -14.42 17.48
CA THR A 16 -6.50 -13.51 16.38
C THR A 16 -5.96 -14.30 15.20
N THR A 17 -6.73 -14.34 14.11
CA THR A 17 -6.38 -15.00 12.85
C THR A 17 -5.08 -14.46 12.28
N ALA A 18 -4.29 -15.35 11.70
CA ALA A 18 -3.10 -15.03 10.91
C ALA A 18 -3.36 -13.81 10.00
N ASP A 19 -2.38 -12.89 9.95
CA ASP A 19 -2.48 -11.59 9.28
C ASP A 19 -2.89 -11.79 7.81
N GLU A 20 -4.18 -11.62 7.54
CA GLU A 20 -4.78 -12.04 6.28
C GLU A 20 -4.39 -11.03 5.20
N LYS A 21 -3.60 -11.47 4.21
CA LYS A 21 -3.06 -10.65 3.12
C LYS A 21 -4.11 -9.72 2.52
N LEU A 22 -3.77 -8.44 2.36
CA LEU A 22 -4.65 -7.44 1.79
C LEU A 22 -4.67 -7.58 0.25
N THR A 23 -5.87 -7.62 -0.34
CA THR A 23 -6.08 -7.80 -1.79
C THR A 23 -7.03 -6.74 -2.33
N LEU A 24 -7.06 -6.57 -3.65
CA LEU A 24 -7.99 -5.67 -4.33
C LEU A 24 -9.45 -5.98 -3.96
N ASN A 25 -9.85 -7.26 -3.96
CA ASN A 25 -11.21 -7.66 -3.59
C ASN A 25 -11.57 -7.17 -2.19
N LYS A 26 -10.66 -7.32 -1.21
CA LYS A 26 -10.88 -6.79 0.14
C LYS A 26 -11.01 -5.28 0.15
N LEU A 27 -10.24 -4.54 -0.66
CA LEU A 27 -10.39 -3.09 -0.76
C LEU A 27 -11.79 -2.72 -1.29
N VAL A 28 -12.27 -3.42 -2.32
CA VAL A 28 -13.60 -3.19 -2.92
C VAL A 28 -14.72 -3.54 -1.94
N GLU A 29 -14.64 -4.70 -1.29
CA GLU A 29 -15.58 -5.14 -0.24
C GLU A 29 -15.66 -4.12 0.90
N ASN A 30 -14.50 -3.60 1.31
CA ASN A 30 -14.39 -2.58 2.35
C ASN A 30 -14.68 -1.15 1.85
N LYS A 31 -15.22 -0.97 0.64
CA LYS A 31 -15.65 0.33 0.10
C LYS A 31 -14.53 1.35 -0.01
N TYR A 32 -13.31 0.92 -0.32
CA TYR A 32 -12.29 1.84 -0.83
C TYR A 32 -12.69 2.26 -2.25
N HIS A 33 -12.58 3.55 -2.55
CA HIS A 33 -12.82 4.05 -3.90
C HIS A 33 -11.52 4.10 -4.69
N LEU A 34 -11.61 3.80 -5.98
CA LEU A 34 -10.52 4.02 -6.93
C LEU A 34 -10.34 5.52 -7.13
N MET A 35 -9.13 6.01 -6.88
CA MET A 35 -8.80 7.43 -7.02
C MET A 35 -8.78 7.85 -8.49
N THR A 36 -9.23 9.07 -8.74
CA THR A 36 -9.17 9.75 -10.05
C THR A 36 -7.78 10.32 -10.32
N SER A 37 -7.50 10.72 -11.57
CA SER A 37 -6.26 11.42 -11.94
C SER A 37 -5.99 12.65 -11.08
N ASN A 38 -7.04 13.40 -10.76
CA ASN A 38 -6.94 14.64 -10.00
C ASN A 38 -6.57 14.36 -8.55
N GLU A 39 -7.23 13.39 -7.92
CA GLU A 39 -6.92 12.97 -6.55
C GLU A 39 -5.50 12.40 -6.43
N ILE A 40 -5.04 11.64 -7.44
CA ILE A 40 -3.66 11.15 -7.48
C ILE A 40 -2.69 12.33 -7.57
N SER A 41 -2.98 13.30 -8.45
CA SER A 41 -2.13 14.47 -8.65
C SER A 41 -2.03 15.33 -7.39
N GLU A 42 -3.16 15.61 -6.74
CA GLU A 42 -3.24 16.43 -5.51
C GLU A 42 -2.41 15.84 -4.36
N ILE A 43 -2.28 14.52 -4.29
CA ILE A 43 -1.59 13.84 -3.20
C ILE A 43 -0.10 13.63 -3.48
N LEU A 44 0.27 13.45 -4.74
CA LEU A 44 1.62 13.02 -5.11
C LEU A 44 2.49 14.10 -5.75
N ILE A 45 1.92 14.99 -6.56
CA ILE A 45 2.70 15.97 -7.32
C ILE A 45 3.09 17.15 -6.42
N ASP A 46 4.39 17.47 -6.42
CA ASP A 46 5.05 18.45 -5.55
C ASP A 46 4.79 18.24 -4.05
N LYS A 47 4.46 16.99 -3.68
CA LYS A 47 4.25 16.58 -2.30
C LYS A 47 5.25 15.49 -1.94
N THR A 48 5.60 15.46 -0.66
CA THR A 48 6.37 14.38 -0.07
C THR A 48 5.42 13.42 0.64
N VAL A 49 5.48 12.16 0.28
CA VAL A 49 4.68 11.09 0.89
C VAL A 49 5.58 10.00 1.45
N ILE A 50 5.02 9.23 2.38
CA ILE A 50 5.65 8.02 2.88
C ILE A 50 5.04 6.83 2.15
N LEU A 51 5.87 6.04 1.50
CA LEU A 51 5.50 4.78 0.89
C LEU A 51 5.98 3.64 1.78
N LYS A 52 5.05 2.86 2.30
CA LYS A 52 5.33 1.67 3.10
C LYS A 52 5.10 0.42 2.27
N ASP A 53 6.12 -0.41 2.15
CA ASP A 53 6.01 -1.76 1.62
C ASP A 53 5.43 -2.66 2.72
N LEU A 54 4.19 -3.10 2.54
CA LEU A 54 3.47 -3.92 3.52
C LEU A 54 4.05 -5.32 3.64
N LEU A 55 4.71 -5.82 2.59
CA LEU A 55 5.33 -7.13 2.62
C LEU A 55 6.66 -7.07 3.36
N SER A 56 7.58 -6.20 2.96
CA SER A 56 8.94 -6.15 3.55
C SER A 56 9.08 -5.26 4.79
N GLU A 57 8.03 -4.51 5.11
CA GLU A 57 7.99 -3.42 6.09
C GLU A 57 8.97 -2.28 5.82
N ALA A 58 9.59 -2.23 4.64
CA ALA A 58 10.45 -1.13 4.24
C ALA A 58 9.62 0.16 4.11
N VAL A 59 10.25 1.28 4.46
CA VAL A 59 9.60 2.60 4.44
C VAL A 59 10.47 3.56 3.63
N TYR A 60 9.83 4.24 2.70
CA TYR A 60 10.47 5.19 1.79
C TYR A 60 9.79 6.56 1.91
N GLU A 61 10.59 7.61 1.88
CA GLU A 61 10.13 8.96 1.58
C GLU A 61 10.20 9.15 0.07
N ILE A 62 9.08 9.54 -0.53
CA ILE A 62 8.95 9.73 -1.98
C ILE A 62 8.48 11.17 -2.21
N SER A 63 9.17 11.88 -3.11
CA SER A 63 8.67 13.14 -3.66
C SER A 63 8.68 13.05 -5.18
N ILE A 64 7.65 13.62 -5.81
CA ILE A 64 7.47 13.62 -7.26
C ILE A 64 7.32 15.06 -7.69
N ASN A 65 8.20 15.54 -8.57
CA ASN A 65 8.10 16.91 -9.06
C ASN A 65 7.14 17.02 -10.27
N LYS A 66 6.83 18.25 -10.69
CA LYS A 66 5.97 18.52 -11.86
C LYS A 66 6.44 17.87 -13.17
N GLU A 67 7.74 17.63 -13.32
CA GLU A 67 8.30 16.95 -14.49
C GLU A 67 8.23 15.42 -14.40
N GLY A 68 7.65 14.88 -13.32
CA GLY A 68 7.52 13.45 -13.09
C GLY A 68 8.82 12.77 -12.67
N LYS A 69 9.83 13.52 -12.21
CA LYS A 69 11.01 12.92 -11.59
C LYS A 69 10.69 12.50 -10.16
N ILE A 70 11.10 11.30 -9.81
CA ILE A 70 10.93 10.76 -8.46
C ILE A 70 12.24 10.89 -7.69
N ASP A 71 12.19 11.53 -6.52
CA ASP A 71 13.21 11.37 -5.50
C ASP A 71 12.73 10.35 -4.46
N LYS A 72 13.61 9.43 -4.08
CA LYS A 72 13.32 8.31 -3.20
C LYS A 72 14.43 8.19 -2.16
N LYS A 73 14.06 8.37 -0.90
CA LYS A 73 14.93 8.17 0.26
C LYS A 73 14.43 7.01 1.11
N ILE A 74 15.32 6.10 1.47
CA ILE A 74 14.98 4.99 2.39
C ILE A 74 14.96 5.54 3.81
N ILE A 75 13.84 5.37 4.52
CA ILE A 75 13.69 5.72 5.95
C ILE A 75 13.90 4.49 6.83
N LYS A 76 13.36 3.34 6.40
CA LYS A 76 13.51 2.04 7.08
C LYS A 76 13.85 0.98 6.05
N GLU A 77 14.93 0.27 6.29
CA GLU A 77 15.34 -0.85 5.45
C GLU A 77 14.42 -2.06 5.61
N LYS A 78 14.51 -2.97 4.64
CA LYS A 78 13.76 -4.22 4.59
C LYS A 78 14.12 -5.09 5.80
N THR A 79 13.13 -5.68 6.47
CA THR A 79 13.39 -6.51 7.66
C THR A 79 13.81 -7.94 7.24
N PRO A 80 14.82 -8.57 7.88
CA PRO A 80 15.35 -9.90 7.51
C PRO A 80 14.38 -11.10 7.62
N LYS A 81 13.17 -10.92 8.17
CA LYS A 81 12.11 -11.96 8.21
C LYS A 81 11.71 -12.47 6.82
N MET A 82 12.18 -11.81 5.76
CA MET A 82 11.87 -12.11 4.37
C MET A 82 12.79 -13.15 3.71
N LEU A 83 13.92 -13.55 4.32
CA LEU A 83 14.87 -14.46 3.66
C LEU A 83 14.25 -15.83 3.29
N THR A 84 13.27 -16.31 4.07
CA THR A 84 12.53 -17.55 3.79
C THR A 84 11.15 -17.31 3.18
N ASN A 85 10.77 -16.05 2.93
CA ASN A 85 9.45 -15.71 2.41
C ASN A 85 9.43 -15.85 0.88
N ILE A 86 8.89 -16.95 0.39
CA ILE A 86 8.78 -17.25 -1.05
C ILE A 86 8.01 -16.16 -1.79
N GLU A 87 6.97 -15.60 -1.19
CA GLU A 87 6.17 -14.53 -1.82
C GLU A 87 6.97 -13.25 -2.01
N TYR A 88 7.91 -12.98 -1.09
CA TYR A 88 8.79 -11.83 -1.21
C TYR A 88 9.75 -11.99 -2.39
N HIS A 89 10.36 -13.17 -2.53
CA HIS A 89 11.33 -13.45 -3.58
C HIS A 89 10.71 -13.62 -4.97
N SER A 90 9.43 -14.01 -5.05
CA SER A 90 8.71 -14.12 -6.32
C SER A 90 8.12 -12.80 -6.81
N ARG A 91 8.09 -11.76 -5.96
CA ARG A 91 7.55 -10.45 -6.30
C ARG A 91 8.56 -9.64 -7.11
N ALA A 92 8.07 -8.92 -8.14
CA ALA A 92 8.93 -7.99 -8.86
C ALA A 92 9.37 -6.82 -7.96
N ASP A 93 10.66 -6.52 -8.02
CA ASP A 93 11.26 -5.42 -7.28
C ASP A 93 10.65 -4.06 -7.63
N MET A 94 10.77 -3.12 -6.69
CA MET A 94 10.54 -1.70 -6.99
C MET A 94 11.53 -1.21 -8.03
N LEU A 95 11.09 -0.27 -8.86
CA LEU A 95 11.98 0.40 -9.81
C LEU A 95 13.11 1.13 -9.05
N SER A 96 14.27 1.19 -9.69
CA SER A 96 15.49 1.82 -9.19
C SER A 96 16.15 2.65 -10.29
N GLY A 97 17.05 3.55 -9.92
CA GLY A 97 17.70 4.46 -10.87
C GLY A 97 16.82 5.65 -11.26
N SER A 98 16.93 6.09 -12.52
CA SER A 98 16.23 7.26 -13.04
C SER A 98 14.78 6.95 -13.39
N ILE A 99 13.90 6.96 -12.39
CA ILE A 99 12.49 6.65 -12.56
C ILE A 99 11.73 7.89 -13.06
N LYS A 100 10.93 7.70 -14.11
CA LYS A 100 9.94 8.67 -14.57
C LYS A 100 8.55 8.26 -14.13
N PHE A 101 7.78 9.24 -13.69
CA PHE A 101 6.40 9.16 -13.25
C PHE A 101 5.50 9.91 -14.22
N SER A 102 4.33 9.35 -14.49
CA SER A 102 3.24 10.05 -15.16
C SER A 102 1.90 9.51 -14.67
N ILE A 103 0.83 10.27 -14.89
CA ILE A 103 -0.54 9.85 -14.60
C ILE A 103 -1.26 9.68 -15.94
N GLY A 104 -1.75 8.47 -16.20
CA GLY A 104 -2.52 8.13 -17.39
C GLY A 104 -3.89 7.61 -16.98
N GLY A 105 -4.94 8.40 -17.23
CA GLY A 105 -6.27 8.12 -16.68
C GLY A 105 -6.23 8.07 -15.15
N ASN A 106 -6.80 7.04 -14.55
CA ASN A 106 -6.80 6.82 -13.09
C ASN A 106 -5.61 5.97 -12.58
N LYS A 107 -4.52 5.91 -13.37
CA LYS A 107 -3.35 5.09 -13.04
C LYS A 107 -2.09 5.93 -12.97
N ILE A 108 -1.21 5.53 -12.06
CA ILE A 108 0.19 5.91 -12.03
C ILE A 108 0.94 5.03 -13.02
N ILE A 109 1.79 5.63 -13.84
CA ILE A 109 2.70 4.93 -14.74
C ILE A 109 4.12 5.31 -14.33
N SER A 110 4.87 4.32 -13.86
CA SER A 110 6.26 4.48 -13.44
C SER A 110 7.18 3.65 -14.33
N THR A 111 8.28 4.23 -14.81
CA THR A 111 9.26 3.52 -15.66
C THR A 111 10.69 3.87 -15.30
N ASP A 112 11.59 2.88 -15.35
CA ASP A 112 13.04 3.07 -15.25
C ASP A 112 13.74 3.06 -16.63
N GLY A 113 12.96 3.08 -17.71
CA GLY A 113 13.44 2.97 -19.09
C GLY A 113 13.52 1.54 -19.63
N VAL A 114 13.48 0.52 -18.76
CA VAL A 114 13.47 -0.90 -19.13
C VAL A 114 12.15 -1.55 -18.74
N ARG A 115 11.68 -1.26 -17.52
CA ARG A 115 10.44 -1.76 -16.94
C ARG A 115 9.45 -0.63 -16.80
N THR A 116 8.18 -0.94 -16.99
CA THR A 116 7.07 -0.02 -16.76
C THR A 116 6.02 -0.74 -15.92
N TYR A 117 5.61 -0.11 -14.83
CA TYR A 117 4.56 -0.61 -13.95
C TYR A 117 3.40 0.38 -13.94
N MET A 118 2.18 -0.15 -14.00
CA MET A 118 0.97 0.64 -13.83
C MET A 118 0.37 0.36 -12.45
N SER A 119 0.09 1.41 -11.68
CA SER A 119 -0.48 1.29 -10.34
C SER A 119 -1.80 2.03 -10.23
N SER A 120 -2.79 1.39 -9.62
CA SER A 120 -4.06 2.02 -9.25
C SER A 120 -4.03 2.35 -7.75
N LEU A 121 -4.55 3.51 -7.37
CA LEU A 121 -4.65 3.91 -5.96
C LEU A 121 -6.08 3.82 -5.46
N TYR A 122 -6.23 3.28 -4.25
CA TYR A 122 -7.52 3.09 -3.59
C TYR A 122 -7.52 3.80 -2.25
N LYS A 123 -8.56 4.60 -1.99
CA LYS A 123 -8.62 5.47 -0.80
C LYS A 123 -9.89 5.22 0.03
N LYS A 124 -9.74 5.31 1.35
CA LYS A 124 -10.85 5.37 2.31
C LYS A 124 -10.42 6.20 3.52
N GLY A 125 -11.04 7.38 3.68
CA GLY A 125 -10.57 8.37 4.65
C GLY A 125 -9.12 8.77 4.37
N ASN A 126 -8.25 8.57 5.36
CA ASN A 126 -6.82 8.90 5.27
C ASN A 126 -5.94 7.73 4.79
N LYS A 127 -6.52 6.55 4.57
CA LYS A 127 -5.77 5.38 4.10
C LYS A 127 -5.76 5.33 2.59
N ILE A 128 -4.58 5.18 2.00
CA ILE A 128 -4.37 5.06 0.57
C ILE A 128 -3.51 3.82 0.32
N PHE A 129 -3.98 2.94 -0.56
CA PHE A 129 -3.29 1.72 -0.92
C PHE A 129 -3.01 1.68 -2.41
N GLY A 130 -1.83 1.18 -2.79
CA GLY A 130 -1.41 0.99 -4.17
C GLY A 130 -1.51 -0.48 -4.59
N VAL A 131 -2.12 -0.73 -5.74
CA VAL A 131 -2.17 -2.03 -6.41
C VAL A 131 -1.44 -1.91 -7.74
N ARG A 132 -0.34 -2.67 -7.90
CA ARG A 132 0.38 -2.74 -9.17
C ARG A 132 -0.23 -3.81 -10.05
N ASP A 133 -0.24 -3.55 -11.35
CA ASP A 133 -0.64 -4.50 -12.40
C ASP A 133 0.10 -5.84 -12.31
N ILE A 134 1.39 -5.81 -11.99
CA ILE A 134 2.26 -6.98 -11.87
C ILE A 134 2.11 -7.78 -10.56
N ASP A 135 1.36 -7.27 -9.58
CA ASP A 135 1.25 -7.89 -8.26
C ASP A 135 0.04 -8.83 -8.12
N HIS A 136 -0.67 -9.15 -9.21
CA HIS A 136 -1.82 -10.07 -9.24
C HIS A 136 -2.85 -9.76 -8.14
N ASP A 137 -3.34 -8.51 -8.10
CA ASP A 137 -4.34 -8.00 -7.14
C ASP A 137 -3.90 -7.96 -5.67
N ILE A 138 -2.63 -8.24 -5.38
CA ILE A 138 -2.07 -8.12 -4.04
C ILE A 138 -1.78 -6.65 -3.73
N VAL A 139 -2.20 -6.20 -2.55
CA VAL A 139 -1.92 -4.86 -2.05
C VAL A 139 -0.61 -4.88 -1.26
N ASN A 140 0.47 -4.44 -1.90
CA ASN A 140 1.80 -4.42 -1.31
C ASN A 140 2.22 -3.06 -0.76
N PHE A 141 1.48 -1.99 -1.06
CA PHE A 141 1.91 -0.64 -0.74
C PHE A 141 0.83 0.18 -0.06
N GLU A 142 1.22 0.87 1.00
CA GLU A 142 0.43 1.92 1.65
C GLU A 142 1.11 3.27 1.43
N ILE A 143 0.32 4.29 1.09
CA ILE A 143 0.76 5.67 0.89
C ILE A 143 0.20 6.49 2.04
N ILE A 144 1.09 7.19 2.74
CA ILE A 144 0.77 8.03 3.89
C ILE A 144 1.22 9.45 3.56
N SER A 145 0.27 10.39 3.56
CA SER A 145 0.61 11.81 3.43
C SER A 145 1.47 12.24 4.61
N LYS A 146 2.63 12.83 4.34
CA LYS A 146 3.42 13.48 5.38
C LYS A 146 2.68 14.76 5.75
N LYS A 147 2.24 14.88 7.01
CA LYS A 147 1.71 16.16 7.49
C LYS A 147 2.84 17.19 7.42
N GLU A 148 2.57 18.31 6.74
CA GLU A 148 3.45 19.49 6.73
C GLU A 148 3.58 20.08 8.14
#